data_AF-A0A7Y4WUB0-F1
#
_entry.id   AF-A0A7Y4WUB0-F1
#
_cell.length_a   1.000
_cell.length_b   1.000
_cell.length_c   1.000
_cell.angle_alpha   90.00
_cell.angle_beta   90.00
_cell.angle_gamma   90.00
#
_symmetry.space_group_name_H-M   'P 1'
#
loop_
_entity.id
_entity.type
_entity.pdbx_description
1 polymer ?
#
loop_
_entity_poly.entity_id
_entity_poly.type
_entity_poly.pdbx_seq_one_letter_code
_entity_poly.pdbx_strand_id
1 'polypeptide(L)'
;MDSSDRKAYVAGLRVLGRREVSTAQLRQRLERQAYDPADIDAALARLQAEHALDDRRTALACARSEVRLKGRGPARVRLRLRALGLDPALVDETLRAVFGDEDERSLVERALDRRLRQGTLSDPATERRLHRFLLGQGFSPSLVRDVLRHRRAGDAPGDD
;
A
#
# COMPACT_ATOMS: atom_id res chain seq x y z
N MET A 1 8.28 -36.85 -6.77
CA MET A 1 8.60 -35.59 -6.09
C MET A 1 10.11 -35.49 -6.10
N ASP A 2 10.64 -34.65 -6.99
CA ASP A 2 12.08 -34.65 -7.28
C ASP A 2 12.87 -33.96 -6.16
N SER A 3 14.17 -34.26 -6.05
CA SER A 3 15.02 -33.66 -5.00
C SER A 3 15.10 -32.12 -5.11
N SER A 4 14.85 -31.59 -6.30
CA SER A 4 14.97 -30.17 -6.64
C SER A 4 13.75 -29.33 -6.24
N ASP A 5 12.51 -29.80 -6.44
CA ASP A 5 11.26 -29.28 -5.82
C ASP A 5 11.48 -28.98 -4.34
N ARG A 6 12.00 -29.97 -3.60
CA ARG A 6 12.11 -29.85 -2.14
C ARG A 6 13.09 -28.75 -1.75
N LYS A 7 14.13 -28.52 -2.56
CA LYS A 7 15.09 -27.42 -2.36
C LYS A 7 14.44 -26.06 -2.63
N ALA A 8 13.68 -25.93 -3.71
CA ALA A 8 12.94 -24.70 -4.03
C ALA A 8 11.92 -24.37 -2.93
N TYR A 9 11.17 -25.35 -2.43
CA TYR A 9 10.24 -25.20 -1.31
C TYR A 9 10.94 -24.72 -0.02
N VAL A 10 12.03 -25.38 0.39
CA VAL A 10 12.79 -24.98 1.58
C VAL A 10 13.40 -23.58 1.42
N ALA A 11 13.90 -23.25 0.24
CA ALA A 11 14.37 -21.89 -0.06
C ALA A 11 13.22 -20.87 0.06
N GLY A 12 12.03 -21.22 -0.42
CA GLY A 12 10.83 -20.42 -0.30
C GLY A 12 10.44 -20.15 1.15
N LEU A 13 10.37 -21.20 1.98
CA LEU A 13 10.12 -21.07 3.42
C LEU A 13 11.13 -20.15 4.12
N ARG A 14 12.43 -20.24 3.78
CA ARG A 14 13.46 -19.36 4.36
C ARG A 14 13.24 -17.90 4.01
N VAL A 15 12.71 -17.59 2.82
CA VAL A 15 12.37 -16.21 2.44
C VAL A 15 11.17 -15.73 3.23
N LEU A 16 10.10 -16.53 3.27
CA LEU A 16 8.86 -16.21 3.97
C LEU A 16 9.05 -16.05 5.48
N GLY A 17 9.93 -16.85 6.10
CA GLY A 17 10.26 -16.74 7.52
C GLY A 17 11.00 -15.46 7.92
N ARG A 18 11.55 -14.71 6.95
CA ARG A 18 12.27 -13.44 7.21
C ARG A 18 11.41 -12.22 6.93
N ARG A 19 10.51 -12.31 5.94
CA ARG A 19 9.64 -11.21 5.51
C ARG A 19 8.48 -11.75 4.69
N GLU A 20 7.33 -11.09 4.80
CA GLU A 20 6.25 -11.30 3.84
C GLU A 20 6.69 -10.82 2.44
N VAL A 21 6.42 -11.66 1.44
CA VAL A 21 6.65 -11.39 0.02
C VAL A 21 5.47 -11.92 -0.77
N SER A 22 5.19 -11.31 -1.92
CA SER A 22 4.18 -11.85 -2.84
C SER A 22 4.68 -13.10 -3.57
N THR A 23 3.75 -13.83 -4.18
CA THR A 23 4.03 -14.97 -5.06
C THR A 23 4.98 -14.56 -6.19
N ALA A 24 4.74 -13.42 -6.83
CA ALA A 24 5.58 -12.90 -7.91
C ALA A 24 7.02 -12.60 -7.44
N GLN A 25 7.17 -12.02 -6.25
CA GLN A 25 8.48 -11.74 -5.68
C GLN A 25 9.22 -13.01 -5.26
N LEU A 26 8.49 -14.01 -4.76
CA LEU A 26 9.07 -15.29 -4.39
C LEU A 26 9.54 -16.05 -5.63
N ARG A 27 8.70 -16.13 -6.68
CA ARG A 27 9.06 -16.68 -7.99
C ARG A 27 10.34 -16.03 -8.52
N GLN A 28 10.36 -14.70 -8.65
CA GLN A 28 11.53 -13.97 -9.15
C GLN A 28 12.81 -14.27 -8.35
N ARG A 29 12.68 -14.49 -7.05
CA ARG A 29 13.83 -14.79 -6.19
C ARG A 29 14.34 -16.22 -6.39
N LEU A 30 13.45 -17.19 -6.59
CA LEU A 30 13.83 -18.57 -6.89
C LEU A 30 14.43 -18.69 -8.30
N GLU A 31 13.89 -17.97 -9.28
CA GLU A 31 14.46 -17.88 -10.63
C GLU A 31 15.90 -17.34 -10.59
N ARG A 32 16.16 -16.29 -9.80
CA ARG A 32 17.52 -15.75 -9.58
C ARG A 32 18.47 -16.73 -8.89
N GLN A 33 17.93 -17.76 -8.24
CA GLN A 33 18.71 -18.85 -7.64
C GLN A 33 18.86 -20.04 -8.61
N ALA A 34 18.43 -19.89 -9.86
CA ALA A 34 18.53 -20.88 -10.92
C ALA A 34 17.79 -22.20 -10.63
N TYR A 35 16.68 -22.15 -9.88
CA TYR A 35 15.75 -23.28 -9.81
C TYR A 35 14.99 -23.43 -11.13
N ASP A 36 14.64 -24.67 -11.47
CA ASP A 36 13.84 -24.97 -12.65
C ASP A 36 12.42 -24.40 -12.51
N PRO A 37 11.80 -23.86 -13.59
CA PRO A 37 10.44 -23.34 -13.54
C PRO A 37 9.41 -24.33 -12.99
N ALA A 38 9.51 -25.63 -13.32
CA ALA A 38 8.59 -26.64 -12.83
C ALA A 38 8.72 -26.87 -11.32
N ASP A 39 9.95 -26.87 -10.79
CA ASP A 39 10.22 -26.97 -9.35
C ASP A 39 9.70 -25.74 -8.60
N ILE A 40 9.85 -24.55 -9.21
CA ILE A 40 9.32 -23.29 -8.65
C ILE A 40 7.80 -23.34 -8.57
N ASP A 41 7.13 -23.72 -9.64
CA ASP A 41 5.66 -23.79 -9.67
C ASP A 41 5.12 -24.81 -8.66
N ALA A 42 5.75 -25.99 -8.55
CA ALA A 42 5.42 -26.98 -7.53
C ALA A 42 5.61 -26.45 -6.10
N ALA A 43 6.74 -25.77 -5.85
CA ALA A 43 7.03 -25.16 -4.55
C ALA A 43 6.03 -24.05 -4.19
N LEU A 44 5.70 -23.17 -5.12
CA LEU A 44 4.73 -22.08 -4.91
C LEU A 44 3.34 -22.64 -4.64
N ALA A 45 2.86 -23.59 -5.44
CA ALA A 45 1.56 -24.22 -5.25
C ALA A 45 1.45 -24.86 -3.85
N ARG A 46 2.51 -25.56 -3.43
CA ARG A 46 2.57 -26.16 -2.09
C ARG A 46 2.57 -25.10 -0.98
N LEU A 47 3.38 -24.05 -1.10
CA LEU A 47 3.42 -22.96 -0.10
C LEU A 47 2.08 -22.24 0.04
N GLN A 48 1.33 -22.11 -1.06
CA GLN A 48 -0.02 -21.54 -1.05
C GLN A 48 -1.03 -22.50 -0.40
N ALA A 49 -0.98 -23.79 -0.73
CA ALA A 49 -1.84 -24.81 -0.14
C ALA A 49 -1.65 -24.94 1.38
N GLU A 50 -0.43 -24.72 1.87
CA GLU A 50 -0.09 -24.70 3.29
C GLU A 50 -0.32 -23.31 3.95
N HIS A 51 -0.87 -22.33 3.22
CA HIS A 51 -1.08 -20.94 3.68
C HIS A 51 0.18 -20.20 4.17
N ALA A 52 1.37 -20.73 3.86
CA ALA A 52 2.65 -20.08 4.11
C ALA A 52 2.82 -18.84 3.22
N LEU A 53 2.32 -18.92 1.98
CA LEU A 53 2.30 -17.84 1.00
C LEU A 53 0.85 -17.41 0.73
N ASP A 54 0.56 -16.12 0.92
CA ASP A 54 -0.77 -15.56 0.71
C ASP A 54 -0.66 -14.12 0.19
N ASP A 55 -1.02 -13.93 -1.08
CA ASP A 55 -1.00 -12.62 -1.73
C ASP A 55 -2.08 -11.69 -1.18
N ARG A 56 -3.25 -12.20 -0.77
CA ARG A 56 -4.31 -11.39 -0.15
C ARG A 56 -3.83 -10.83 1.19
N ARG A 57 -3.23 -11.69 2.02
CA ARG A 57 -2.64 -11.28 3.31
C ARG A 57 -1.57 -10.21 3.10
N THR A 58 -0.66 -10.46 2.15
CA THR A 58 0.42 -9.53 1.80
C THR A 58 -0.13 -8.18 1.31
N ALA A 59 -1.14 -8.20 0.45
CA ALA A 59 -1.77 -7.00 -0.11
C ALA A 59 -2.41 -6.14 0.99
N LEU A 60 -3.24 -6.74 1.85
CA LEU A 60 -3.92 -6.05 2.95
C LEU A 60 -2.93 -5.47 3.97
N ALA A 61 -1.92 -6.26 4.36
CA ALA A 61 -0.89 -5.80 5.28
C ALA A 61 -0.12 -4.60 4.71
N CYS A 62 0.29 -4.67 3.44
CA CYS A 62 0.98 -3.58 2.78
C CYS A 62 0.10 -2.33 2.66
N ALA A 63 -1.15 -2.48 2.22
CA ALA A 63 -2.07 -1.35 2.04
C ALA A 63 -2.35 -0.64 3.37
N ARG A 64 -2.67 -1.40 4.43
CA ARG A 64 -2.88 -0.85 5.78
C ARG A 64 -1.66 -0.10 6.30
N SER A 65 -0.45 -0.63 6.05
CA SER A 65 0.80 0.04 6.44
C SER A 65 1.03 1.36 5.68
N GLU A 66 0.82 1.37 4.36
CA GLU A 66 0.94 2.59 3.55
C GLU A 66 -0.06 3.68 3.96
N VAL A 67 -1.30 3.29 4.29
CA VAL A 67 -2.33 4.24 4.75
C VAL A 67 -2.01 4.75 6.15
N ARG A 68 -1.85 3.86 7.14
CA ARG A 68 -1.73 4.25 8.55
C ARG A 68 -0.40 4.92 8.85
N LEU A 69 0.71 4.30 8.44
CA LEU A 69 2.04 4.77 8.81
C LEU A 69 2.52 5.91 7.92
N LYS A 70 2.24 5.84 6.61
CA LYS A 70 2.78 6.81 5.63
C LYS A 70 1.76 7.85 5.16
N GLY A 71 0.47 7.69 5.48
CA GLY A 71 -0.58 8.63 5.06
C GLY A 71 -0.78 8.64 3.54
N ARG A 72 -0.65 7.48 2.89
CA ARG A 72 -0.79 7.35 1.43
C ARG A 72 -2.26 7.22 1.04
N GLY A 73 -2.62 7.93 -0.02
CA GLY A 73 -3.92 7.81 -0.69
C GLY A 73 -3.96 6.67 -1.71
N PRO A 74 -5.14 6.41 -2.30
CA PRO A 74 -5.40 5.24 -3.14
C PRO A 74 -4.42 5.06 -4.30
N ALA A 75 -4.03 6.16 -4.97
CA ALA A 75 -3.15 6.08 -6.13
C ALA A 75 -1.74 5.56 -5.77
N ARG A 76 -1.20 5.98 -4.62
CA ARG A 76 0.12 5.52 -4.17
C ARG A 76 0.06 4.09 -3.64
N VAL A 77 -1.00 3.74 -2.94
CA VAL A 77 -1.22 2.36 -2.48
C VAL A 77 -1.33 1.41 -3.67
N ARG A 78 -2.13 1.77 -4.68
CA ARG A 78 -2.25 1.01 -5.94
C ARG A 78 -0.89 0.77 -6.59
N LEU A 79 -0.10 1.83 -6.76
CA LEU A 79 1.23 1.73 -7.36
C LEU A 79 2.14 0.81 -6.55
N ARG A 80 2.08 0.91 -5.22
CA ARG A 80 2.87 0.06 -4.32
C ARG A 80 2.47 -1.41 -4.45
N LEU A 81 1.18 -1.73 -4.45
CA LEU A 81 0.69 -3.11 -4.60
C LEU A 81 1.07 -3.70 -5.95
N ARG A 82 0.95 -2.92 -7.04
CA ARG A 82 1.42 -3.34 -8.38
C ARG A 82 2.93 -3.58 -8.42
N ALA A 83 3.72 -2.77 -7.71
CA ALA A 83 5.16 -2.99 -7.61
C ALA A 83 5.55 -4.24 -6.81
N LEU A 84 4.62 -4.82 -6.03
CA LEU A 84 4.78 -6.16 -5.45
C LEU A 84 4.45 -7.27 -6.46
N GLY A 85 3.98 -6.96 -7.66
CA GLY A 85 3.58 -7.96 -8.66
C GLY A 85 2.27 -8.67 -8.32
N LEU A 86 1.40 -8.03 -7.55
CA LEU A 86 0.08 -8.57 -7.21
C LEU A 86 -0.87 -8.47 -8.40
N ASP A 87 -1.77 -9.44 -8.50
CA ASP A 87 -2.81 -9.49 -9.54
C ASP A 87 -3.68 -8.21 -9.54
N PRO A 88 -4.01 -7.63 -10.72
CA PRO A 88 -4.81 -6.41 -10.78
C PRO A 88 -6.17 -6.48 -10.08
N ALA A 89 -6.88 -7.61 -10.16
CA ALA A 89 -8.17 -7.77 -9.50
C ALA A 89 -8.01 -7.79 -7.98
N LEU A 90 -6.96 -8.45 -7.48
CA LEU A 90 -6.60 -8.41 -6.06
C LEU A 90 -6.22 -7.00 -5.60
N VAL A 91 -5.49 -6.23 -6.43
CA VAL A 91 -5.18 -4.83 -6.12
C VAL A 91 -6.46 -4.01 -5.94
N ASP A 92 -7.42 -4.14 -6.86
CA ASP A 92 -8.67 -3.38 -6.79
C ASP A 92 -9.60 -3.87 -5.66
N GLU A 93 -9.61 -5.16 -5.33
CA GLU A 93 -10.26 -5.71 -4.14
C GLU A 93 -9.65 -5.11 -2.87
N THR A 94 -8.31 -5.12 -2.76
CA THR A 94 -7.59 -4.61 -1.59
C THR A 94 -7.83 -3.10 -1.40
N LEU A 95 -7.84 -2.32 -2.48
CA LEU A 95 -8.13 -0.89 -2.42
C LEU A 95 -9.57 -0.64 -1.94
N ARG A 96 -10.54 -1.39 -2.44
CA ARG A 96 -11.94 -1.31 -1.95
C ARG A 96 -12.04 -1.68 -0.48
N ALA A 97 -11.35 -2.72 -0.03
CA ALA A 97 -11.38 -3.12 1.38
C ALA A 97 -10.76 -2.07 2.31
N VAL A 98 -9.69 -1.38 1.91
CA VAL A 98 -8.99 -0.43 2.79
C VAL A 98 -9.57 0.98 2.73
N PHE A 99 -10.07 1.42 1.58
CA PHE A 99 -10.62 2.77 1.38
C PHE A 99 -12.14 2.81 1.30
N GLY A 100 -12.82 1.66 1.19
CA GLY A 100 -14.28 1.59 1.25
C GLY A 100 -14.82 1.66 2.67
N ASP A 101 -14.05 1.16 3.64
CA ASP A 101 -14.43 1.15 5.06
C ASP A 101 -13.98 2.44 5.80
N GLU A 102 -12.94 3.12 5.31
CA GLU A 102 -12.43 4.37 5.90
C GLU A 102 -12.87 5.55 5.05
N ASP A 103 -13.42 6.59 5.68
CA ASP A 103 -13.71 7.85 5.00
C ASP A 103 -12.41 8.46 4.45
N GLU A 104 -12.25 8.45 3.13
CA GLU A 104 -11.06 8.97 2.44
C GLU A 104 -10.77 10.42 2.85
N ARG A 105 -11.83 11.20 3.16
CA ARG A 105 -11.70 12.57 3.68
C ARG A 105 -10.95 12.61 5.01
N SER A 106 -11.35 11.76 5.95
CA SER A 106 -10.68 11.61 7.24
C SER A 106 -9.20 11.22 7.10
N LEU A 107 -8.83 10.45 6.07
CA LEU A 107 -7.42 10.14 5.78
C LEU A 107 -6.64 11.36 5.28
N VAL A 108 -7.24 12.18 4.42
CA VAL A 108 -6.65 13.44 3.95
C VAL A 108 -6.44 14.40 5.12
N GLU A 109 -7.45 14.56 5.99
CA GLU A 109 -7.37 15.40 7.19
C GLU A 109 -6.26 14.93 8.14
N ARG A 110 -6.18 13.63 8.44
CA ARG A 110 -5.07 13.05 9.25
C ARG A 110 -3.70 13.27 8.61
N ALA A 111 -3.59 13.22 7.28
CA ALA A 111 -2.33 13.46 6.57
C ALA A 111 -1.94 14.95 6.60
N LEU A 112 -2.94 15.83 6.48
CA LEU A 112 -2.81 17.28 6.59
C LEU A 112 -2.33 17.67 8.00
N ASP A 113 -2.96 17.15 9.04
CA ASP A 113 -2.63 17.45 10.45
C ASP A 113 -1.21 17.03 10.80
N ARG A 114 -0.81 15.81 10.38
CA ARG A 114 0.57 15.32 10.54
C ARG A 114 1.60 16.23 9.86
N ARG A 115 1.23 16.87 8.75
CA ARG A 115 2.13 17.74 7.99
C ARG A 115 2.18 19.16 8.53
N LEU A 116 1.05 19.68 8.99
CA LEU A 116 0.95 21.00 9.64
C LEU A 116 1.67 21.01 10.98
N ARG A 117 1.59 19.92 11.77
CA ARG A 117 2.11 19.79 13.16
C ARG A 117 1.50 20.80 14.13
N GLN A 118 1.67 22.11 13.88
CA GLN A 118 0.99 23.25 14.51
C GLN A 118 0.97 24.41 13.50
N GLY A 119 -0.20 25.00 13.24
CA GLY A 119 -0.37 26.14 12.32
C GLY A 119 -1.74 26.15 11.64
N THR A 120 -2.10 27.30 11.08
CA THR A 120 -3.37 27.54 10.36
C THR A 120 -3.14 27.63 8.86
N LEU A 121 -4.19 27.39 8.06
CA LEU A 121 -4.18 27.61 6.61
C LEU A 121 -4.34 29.09 6.24
N SER A 122 -3.69 30.00 6.96
CA SER A 122 -3.87 31.45 6.76
C SER A 122 -3.06 32.02 5.59
N ASP A 123 -1.96 31.37 5.21
CA ASP A 123 -1.08 31.84 4.12
C ASP A 123 -1.26 31.02 2.82
N PRO A 124 -1.49 31.67 1.66
CA PRO A 124 -1.59 31.01 0.36
C PRO A 124 -0.37 30.17 -0.03
N ALA A 125 0.86 30.52 0.39
CA ALA A 125 2.02 29.71 0.07
C ALA A 125 2.02 28.38 0.82
N THR A 126 1.59 28.39 2.08
CA THR A 126 1.39 27.20 2.92
C THR A 126 0.31 26.28 2.32
N GLU A 127 -0.82 26.82 1.89
CA GLU A 127 -1.88 26.05 1.23
C GLU A 127 -1.37 25.35 -0.04
N ARG A 128 -0.67 26.08 -0.93
CA ARG A 128 -0.07 25.50 -2.15
C ARG A 128 0.91 24.36 -1.84
N ARG A 129 1.72 24.51 -0.79
CA ARG A 129 2.67 23.49 -0.34
C ARG A 129 1.95 22.23 0.15
N LEU A 130 0.87 22.39 0.92
CA LEU A 130 0.07 21.28 1.46
C LEU A 130 -0.73 20.58 0.36
N HIS A 131 -1.32 21.34 -0.56
CA HIS A 131 -1.96 20.78 -1.76
C HIS A 131 -0.98 19.89 -2.54
N ARG A 132 0.22 20.39 -2.85
CA ARG A 132 1.25 19.59 -3.55
C ARG A 132 1.67 18.35 -2.75
N PHE A 133 1.79 18.48 -1.43
CA PHE A 133 2.10 17.36 -0.56
C PHE A 133 1.03 16.27 -0.62
N LEU A 134 -0.25 16.62 -0.48
CA LEU A 134 -1.38 15.68 -0.48
C LEU A 134 -1.54 15.00 -1.85
N LEU A 135 -1.35 15.73 -2.95
CA LEU A 135 -1.27 15.11 -4.28
C LEU A 135 -0.09 14.14 -4.38
N GLY A 136 1.06 14.51 -3.80
CA GLY A 136 2.23 13.63 -3.69
C GLY A 136 1.95 12.36 -2.88
N GLN A 137 1.01 12.40 -1.94
CA GLN A 137 0.53 11.23 -1.19
C GLN A 137 -0.45 10.35 -1.98
N GLY A 138 -0.97 10.83 -3.12
CA GLY A 138 -1.83 10.05 -4.02
C GLY A 138 -3.32 10.17 -3.73
N PHE A 139 -3.75 11.24 -3.06
CA PHE A 139 -5.16 11.60 -2.91
C PHE A 139 -5.70 12.29 -4.17
N SER A 140 -7.00 12.21 -4.38
CA SER A 140 -7.65 12.84 -5.55
C SER A 140 -7.59 14.37 -5.46
N PRO A 141 -7.37 15.09 -6.59
CA PRO A 141 -7.30 16.55 -6.57
C PRO A 141 -8.59 17.23 -6.08
N SER A 142 -9.76 16.66 -6.39
CA SER A 142 -11.05 17.17 -5.96
C SER A 142 -11.19 17.11 -4.44
N LEU A 143 -10.93 15.93 -3.84
CA LEU A 143 -11.00 15.75 -2.39
C LEU A 143 -10.00 16.63 -1.64
N VAL A 144 -8.78 16.76 -2.15
CA VAL A 144 -7.75 17.62 -1.56
C VAL A 144 -8.20 19.09 -1.56
N ARG A 145 -8.73 19.60 -2.68
CA ARG A 145 -9.26 20.97 -2.75
C ARG A 145 -10.41 21.18 -1.78
N ASP A 146 -11.34 20.23 -1.71
CA ASP A 146 -12.49 20.32 -0.81
C ASP A 146 -12.05 20.33 0.66
N VAL A 147 -11.14 19.46 1.08
CA VAL A 147 -10.63 19.43 2.46
C VAL A 147 -9.91 20.73 2.82
N LEU A 148 -9.04 21.24 1.94
CA LEU A 148 -8.32 22.50 2.19
C LEU A 148 -9.29 23.69 2.28
N ARG A 149 -10.32 23.75 1.43
CA ARG A 149 -11.36 24.78 1.49
C ARG A 149 -12.11 24.76 2.82
N HIS A 150 -12.56 23.59 3.27
CA HIS A 150 -13.27 23.46 4.55
C HIS A 150 -12.38 23.79 5.74
N ARG A 151 -11.12 23.33 5.74
CA ARG A 151 -10.17 23.64 6.82
C ARG A 151 -9.92 25.14 6.92
N ARG A 152 -9.74 25.84 5.78
CA ARG A 152 -9.59 27.29 5.76
C ARG A 152 -10.82 28.03 6.30
N ALA A 153 -12.02 27.57 5.96
CA ALA A 153 -13.26 28.17 6.46
C ALA A 153 -13.43 27.97 7.98
N GLY A 154 -12.97 26.85 8.53
CA GLY A 154 -12.95 26.60 9.98
C GLY A 154 -11.84 27.33 10.74
N ASP A 155 -10.74 27.69 10.06
CA ASP A 155 -9.64 28.50 10.64
C ASP A 155 -9.92 30.02 10.57
N ALA A 156 -10.99 30.45 9.90
CA ALA A 156 -11.38 31.86 9.89
C ALA A 156 -11.84 32.26 11.30
N PRO A 157 -11.33 33.36 11.89
CA PRO A 157 -11.87 33.86 13.14
C PRO A 157 -13.36 34.15 12.91
N GLY A 158 -14.23 33.63 13.78
CA GLY A 158 -15.62 34.04 13.78
C GLY A 158 -15.66 35.55 13.92
N ASP A 159 -16.26 36.23 12.94
CA ASP A 159 -16.60 37.64 13.07
C ASP A 159 -17.60 37.74 14.24
N ASP A 160 -17.09 38.17 15.40
CA ASP A 160 -17.85 38.62 16.57
C ASP A 160 -17.50 40.09 16.83
#